data_AF-A0A942D514-F1
#
_entry.id   AF-A0A942D514-F1
#
_cell.length_a   1.000
_cell.length_b   1.000
_cell.length_c   1.000
_cell.angle_alpha   90.00
_cell.angle_beta   90.00
_cell.angle_gamma   90.00
#
_symmetry.space_group_name_H-M   'P 1'
#
loop_
_entity.id
_entity.type
_entity.pdbx_description
1 polymer ?
#
loop_
_entity_poly.entity_id
_entity_poly.type
_entity_poly.pdbx_seq_one_letter_code
_entity_poly.pdbx_strand_id
1 'polypeptide(L)'
;MKRTPALQPLSREHLTALLVARDLKAADDLDAAAARFLTFWDEDGKYHFRIEEEVLLPGWAADGELDREGVARLAAEHLTIRSEALRLRAGRLSLTQVRALGELLHDHVRFEERVLFPAAEAALDEESLARLEAAIEAAEVEAERDGRCSGSGLAGEGRRGGS
;
A
#
# COMPACT_ATOMS: atom_id res chain seq x y z
N MET A 1 1.61 28.65 0.17
CA MET A 1 2.14 27.38 0.72
C MET A 1 2.09 26.35 -0.39
N LYS A 2 3.16 25.61 -0.64
CA LYS A 2 3.05 24.41 -1.49
C LYS A 2 2.24 23.42 -0.66
N ARG A 3 0.96 23.21 -0.99
CA ARG A 3 0.18 22.15 -0.36
C ARG A 3 0.82 20.84 -0.79
N THR A 4 1.34 20.12 0.19
CA THR A 4 1.72 18.72 0.02
C THR A 4 0.43 17.91 -0.09
N PRO A 5 0.32 16.94 -1.01
CA PRO A 5 -0.81 16.02 -1.04
C PRO A 5 -0.98 15.35 0.33
N ALA A 6 -2.17 15.43 0.93
CA ALA A 6 -2.43 14.92 2.28
C ALA A 6 -2.25 13.40 2.38
N LEU A 7 -2.31 12.71 1.23
CA LEU A 7 -2.18 11.26 1.12
C LEU A 7 -0.75 10.81 0.78
N GLN A 8 0.22 11.75 0.77
CA GLN A 8 1.62 11.43 0.52
C GLN A 8 2.22 10.37 1.47
N PRO A 9 1.85 10.28 2.77
CA PRO A 9 2.35 9.21 3.63
C PRO A 9 2.14 7.81 3.03
N LEU A 10 0.91 7.51 2.61
CA LEU A 10 0.53 6.25 1.96
C LEU A 10 1.29 6.04 0.64
N SER A 11 1.40 7.08 -0.19
CA SER A 11 2.12 7.00 -1.46
C SER A 11 3.61 6.60 -1.33
N ARG A 12 4.24 6.78 -0.16
CA ARG A 12 5.64 6.37 0.05
C ARG A 12 5.78 4.85 0.01
N GLU A 13 4.81 4.10 0.51
CA GLU A 13 4.84 2.64 0.58
C GLU A 13 4.56 1.98 -0.79
N HIS A 14 3.89 2.70 -1.70
CA HIS A 14 3.55 2.23 -3.05
C HIS A 14 4.76 1.88 -3.92
N LEU A 15 5.93 2.50 -3.69
CA LEU A 15 7.14 2.12 -4.41
C LEU A 15 7.53 0.66 -4.14
N THR A 16 7.49 0.24 -2.88
CA THR A 16 7.81 -1.14 -2.48
C THR A 16 6.80 -2.11 -3.09
N ALA A 17 5.50 -1.78 -3.02
CA ALA A 17 4.44 -2.58 -3.63
C ALA A 17 4.65 -2.75 -5.14
N LEU A 18 5.01 -1.68 -5.87
CA LEU A 18 5.28 -1.74 -7.30
C LEU A 18 6.53 -2.57 -7.66
N LEU A 19 7.57 -2.53 -6.83
CA LEU A 19 8.75 -3.39 -7.01
C LEU A 19 8.40 -4.87 -6.81
N VAL A 20 7.60 -5.19 -5.79
CA VAL A 20 7.10 -6.56 -5.55
C VAL A 20 6.20 -7.00 -6.71
N ALA A 21 5.26 -6.16 -7.14
CA ALA A 21 4.38 -6.43 -8.27
C ALA A 21 5.16 -6.75 -9.55
N ARG A 22 6.19 -5.94 -9.87
CA ARG A 22 7.10 -6.19 -11.00
C ARG A 22 7.78 -7.56 -10.89
N ASP A 23 8.32 -7.88 -9.72
CA ASP A 23 9.05 -9.13 -9.51
C ASP A 23 8.12 -10.35 -9.61
N LEU A 24 6.88 -10.25 -9.12
CA LEU A 24 5.85 -11.27 -9.30
C LEU A 24 5.47 -11.49 -10.77
N LYS A 25 5.28 -10.40 -11.54
CA LYS A 25 4.95 -10.46 -12.97
C LYS A 25 6.04 -11.16 -13.79
N ALA A 26 7.29 -10.94 -13.43
CA ALA A 26 8.46 -11.51 -14.09
C ALA A 26 8.88 -12.88 -13.53
N ALA A 27 8.21 -13.39 -12.50
CA ALA A 27 8.61 -14.60 -11.78
C ALA A 27 8.72 -15.82 -12.70
N ASP A 28 9.83 -16.55 -12.63
CA ASP A 28 10.06 -17.86 -13.24
C ASP A 28 10.17 -19.00 -12.21
N ASP A 29 10.49 -18.65 -10.96
CA ASP A 29 10.47 -19.50 -9.78
C ASP A 29 9.29 -19.14 -8.85
N LEU A 30 8.42 -20.12 -8.58
CA LEU A 30 7.24 -19.95 -7.74
C LEU A 30 7.62 -19.73 -6.27
N ASP A 31 8.60 -20.44 -5.74
CA ASP A 31 8.94 -20.40 -4.31
C ASP A 31 9.60 -19.07 -3.96
N ALA A 32 10.51 -18.60 -4.82
CA ALA A 32 11.14 -17.28 -4.67
C ALA A 32 10.11 -16.13 -4.75
N ALA A 33 9.17 -16.20 -5.70
CA ALA A 33 8.13 -15.21 -5.84
C ALA A 33 7.14 -15.22 -4.66
N ALA A 34 6.77 -16.41 -4.19
CA ALA A 34 5.92 -16.59 -3.02
C ALA A 34 6.57 -15.97 -1.78
N ALA A 35 7.85 -16.30 -1.51
CA ALA A 35 8.60 -15.75 -0.39
C ALA A 35 8.65 -14.22 -0.46
N ARG A 36 8.99 -13.66 -1.64
CA ARG A 36 9.08 -12.20 -1.83
C ARG A 36 7.76 -11.50 -1.53
N PHE A 37 6.64 -12.00 -2.06
CA PHE A 37 5.34 -11.38 -1.81
C PHE A 37 4.90 -11.55 -0.36
N LEU A 38 5.07 -12.73 0.24
CA LEU A 38 4.64 -12.98 1.61
C LEU A 38 5.43 -12.17 2.64
N THR A 39 6.73 -11.94 2.41
CA THR A 39 7.54 -11.01 3.23
C THR A 39 6.96 -9.60 3.16
N PHE A 40 6.80 -9.04 1.95
CA PHE A 40 6.17 -7.73 1.77
C PHE A 40 4.78 -7.64 2.40
N TRP A 41 3.97 -8.69 2.22
CA TRP A 41 2.60 -8.73 2.72
C TRP A 41 2.55 -8.74 4.25
N ASP A 42 3.46 -9.46 4.90
CA ASP A 42 3.52 -9.55 6.36
C ASP A 42 4.13 -8.33 7.03
N GLU A 43 5.10 -7.70 6.37
CA GLU A 43 5.81 -6.55 6.89
C GLU A 43 5.02 -5.27 6.63
N ASP A 44 4.45 -5.10 5.43
CA ASP A 44 3.89 -3.83 4.98
C ASP A 44 2.45 -3.93 4.46
N GLY A 45 2.23 -4.71 3.39
CA GLY A 45 1.02 -4.60 2.56
C GLY A 45 -0.30 -4.74 3.33
N LYS A 46 -0.38 -5.66 4.30
CA LYS A 46 -1.62 -5.85 5.08
C LYS A 46 -1.95 -4.66 6.00
N TYR A 47 -0.93 -3.96 6.49
CA TYR A 47 -1.11 -2.80 7.36
C TYR A 47 -1.44 -1.56 6.54
N HIS A 48 -0.91 -1.46 5.32
CA HIS A 48 -1.25 -0.41 4.36
C HIS A 48 -2.76 -0.40 4.11
N PHE A 49 -3.31 -1.55 3.70
CA PHE A 49 -4.75 -1.69 3.46
C PHE A 49 -5.59 -1.40 4.71
N ARG A 50 -5.06 -1.73 5.90
CA ARG A 50 -5.77 -1.43 7.15
C ARG A 50 -5.89 0.07 7.37
N ILE A 51 -4.83 0.84 7.11
CA ILE A 51 -4.88 2.30 7.24
C ILE A 51 -5.87 2.89 6.23
N GLU A 52 -5.89 2.38 5.00
CA GLU A 52 -6.85 2.84 4.00
C GLU A 52 -8.30 2.56 4.42
N GLU A 53 -8.57 1.34 4.88
CA GLU A 53 -9.91 0.89 5.26
C GLU A 53 -10.42 1.51 6.56
N GLU A 54 -9.55 1.70 7.55
CA GLU A 54 -9.92 2.12 8.91
C GLU A 54 -9.72 3.62 9.15
N VAL A 55 -8.91 4.30 8.32
CA VAL A 55 -8.57 5.73 8.51
C VAL A 55 -8.91 6.56 7.28
N LEU A 56 -8.37 6.22 6.10
CA LEU A 56 -8.60 7.01 4.88
C LEU A 56 -10.08 7.05 4.51
N LEU A 57 -10.71 5.88 4.34
CA LEU A 57 -12.10 5.81 3.89
C LEU A 57 -13.08 6.43 4.89
N PRO A 58 -13.00 6.15 6.21
CA PRO A 58 -13.88 6.80 7.18
C PRO A 58 -13.63 8.30 7.30
N GLY A 59 -12.36 8.73 7.25
CA GLY A 59 -11.98 10.13 7.30
C GLY A 59 -12.50 10.93 6.10
N TRP A 60 -12.40 10.36 4.89
CA TRP A 60 -13.03 10.95 3.70
C TRP A 60 -14.56 10.98 3.84
N ALA A 61 -15.19 9.90 4.28
CA ALA A 61 -16.64 9.82 4.42
C ALA A 61 -17.23 10.80 5.44
N ALA A 62 -16.45 11.18 6.46
CA ALA A 62 -16.88 12.08 7.51
C ALA A 62 -17.09 13.51 7.00
N ASP A 63 -16.23 13.96 6.09
CA ASP A 63 -16.11 15.37 5.71
C ASP A 63 -16.27 15.61 4.19
N GLY A 64 -16.51 14.58 3.37
CA GLY A 64 -16.62 14.70 1.91
C GLY A 64 -17.51 13.64 1.24
N GLU A 65 -17.90 13.91 -0.01
CA GLU A 65 -18.64 12.93 -0.83
C GLU A 65 -17.68 11.83 -1.31
N LEU A 66 -17.98 10.57 -0.96
CA LEU A 66 -17.20 9.41 -1.38
C LEU A 66 -17.45 9.05 -2.85
N ASP A 67 -16.37 8.75 -3.56
CA ASP A 67 -16.45 7.98 -4.82
C ASP A 67 -16.83 6.53 -4.50
N ARG A 68 -18.13 6.24 -4.49
CA ARG A 68 -18.67 4.92 -4.12
C ARG A 68 -18.16 3.79 -5.03
N GLU A 69 -17.98 4.08 -6.32
CA GLU A 69 -17.47 3.09 -7.27
C GLU A 69 -15.99 2.81 -7.00
N GLY A 70 -15.19 3.87 -6.81
CA GLY A 70 -13.79 3.75 -6.46
C GLY A 70 -13.56 3.00 -5.15
N VAL A 71 -14.35 3.31 -4.11
CA VAL A 71 -14.29 2.61 -2.82
C VAL A 71 -14.69 1.13 -2.95
N ALA A 72 -15.74 0.83 -3.72
CA ALA A 72 -16.15 -0.55 -3.96
C ALA A 72 -15.06 -1.34 -4.69
N ARG A 73 -14.38 -0.72 -5.66
CA ARG A 73 -13.23 -1.31 -6.35
C ARG A 73 -12.07 -1.58 -5.40
N LEU A 74 -11.64 -0.59 -4.61
CA LEU A 74 -10.57 -0.76 -3.62
C LEU A 74 -10.87 -1.93 -2.67
N ALA A 75 -12.06 -1.95 -2.08
CA ALA A 75 -12.44 -3.02 -1.15
C ALA A 75 -12.44 -4.42 -1.81
N ALA A 76 -12.87 -4.52 -3.07
CA ALA A 76 -12.87 -5.77 -3.82
C ALA A 76 -11.46 -6.24 -4.17
N GLU A 77 -10.58 -5.32 -4.59
CA GLU A 77 -9.17 -5.61 -4.89
C GLU A 77 -8.42 -6.04 -3.61
N HIS A 78 -8.62 -5.33 -2.50
CA HIS A 78 -8.08 -5.67 -1.19
C HIS A 78 -8.48 -7.08 -0.75
N LEU A 79 -9.77 -7.42 -0.83
CA LEU A 79 -10.26 -8.75 -0.48
C LEU A 79 -9.60 -9.84 -1.35
N THR A 80 -9.45 -9.56 -2.64
CA THR A 80 -8.83 -10.48 -3.59
C THR A 80 -7.36 -10.70 -3.25
N ILE A 81 -6.57 -9.64 -3.04
CA ILE A 81 -5.15 -9.73 -2.70
C ILE A 81 -4.96 -10.47 -1.36
N ARG A 82 -5.81 -10.20 -0.36
CA ARG A 82 -5.82 -10.95 0.92
C ARG A 82 -6.08 -12.43 0.73
N SER A 83 -7.06 -12.78 -0.11
CA SER A 83 -7.38 -14.17 -0.45
C SER A 83 -6.21 -14.85 -1.15
N GLU A 84 -5.58 -14.19 -2.12
CA GLU A 84 -4.41 -14.73 -2.82
C GLU A 84 -3.23 -14.93 -1.87
N ALA A 85 -3.00 -14.02 -0.91
CA ALA A 85 -1.98 -14.20 0.13
C ALA A 85 -2.21 -15.48 0.96
N LEU A 86 -3.45 -15.73 1.39
CA LEU A 86 -3.81 -16.96 2.12
C LEU A 86 -3.61 -18.22 1.26
N ARG A 87 -4.06 -18.17 0.01
CA ARG A 87 -3.89 -19.29 -0.93
C ARG A 87 -2.42 -19.55 -1.23
N LEU A 88 -1.60 -18.50 -1.34
CA LEU A 88 -0.16 -18.59 -1.60
C LEU A 88 0.56 -19.25 -0.42
N ARG A 89 0.25 -18.85 0.83
CA ARG A 89 0.74 -19.53 2.04
C ARG A 89 0.40 -21.01 2.09
N ALA A 90 -0.78 -21.37 1.58
CA ALA A 90 -1.22 -22.76 1.53
C ALA A 90 -0.63 -23.56 0.36
N GLY A 91 0.27 -22.97 -0.45
CA GLY A 91 0.84 -23.61 -1.64
C GLY A 91 -0.19 -23.88 -2.74
N ARG A 92 -1.26 -23.08 -2.81
CA ARG A 92 -2.41 -23.28 -3.72
C ARG A 92 -2.44 -22.35 -4.93
N LEU A 93 -1.32 -21.68 -5.22
CA LEU A 93 -1.16 -20.86 -6.42
C LEU A 93 -0.18 -21.53 -7.38
N SER A 94 -0.49 -21.49 -8.67
CA SER A 94 0.47 -21.77 -9.73
C SER A 94 1.30 -20.52 -10.04
N LEU A 95 2.41 -20.71 -10.76
CA LEU A 95 3.23 -19.58 -11.24
C LEU A 95 2.43 -18.57 -12.07
N THR A 96 1.49 -19.03 -12.92
CA THR A 96 0.59 -18.15 -13.68
C THR A 96 -0.30 -17.32 -12.77
N GLN A 97 -0.82 -17.90 -11.68
CA GLN A 97 -1.64 -17.17 -10.71
C GLN A 97 -0.83 -16.16 -9.90
N VAL A 98 0.42 -16.48 -9.56
CA VAL A 98 1.34 -15.53 -8.91
C VAL A 98 1.65 -14.33 -9.81
N ARG A 99 1.88 -14.57 -11.11
CA ARG A 99 2.04 -13.46 -12.08
C ARG A 99 0.78 -12.59 -12.17
N ALA A 100 -0.40 -13.21 -12.17
CA ALA A 100 -1.67 -12.48 -12.15
C ALA A 100 -1.88 -11.67 -10.87
N LEU A 101 -1.44 -12.18 -9.71
CA LEU A 101 -1.40 -11.40 -8.46
C LEU A 101 -0.47 -10.18 -8.58
N GLY A 102 0.67 -10.33 -9.26
CA GLY A 102 1.56 -9.21 -9.56
C GLY A 102 0.91 -8.13 -10.45
N GLU A 103 0.14 -8.53 -11.46
CA GLU A 103 -0.65 -7.59 -12.28
C GLU A 103 -1.71 -6.88 -11.44
N LEU A 104 -2.47 -7.63 -10.63
CA LEU A 104 -3.50 -7.06 -9.75
C LEU A 104 -2.91 -6.03 -8.77
N LEU A 105 -1.80 -6.36 -8.10
CA LEU A 105 -1.14 -5.44 -7.16
C LEU A 105 -0.62 -4.18 -7.87
N HIS A 106 -0.08 -4.33 -9.08
CA HIS A 106 0.35 -3.16 -9.87
C HIS A 106 -0.83 -2.26 -10.21
N ASP A 107 -1.91 -2.82 -10.74
CA ASP A 107 -3.05 -2.05 -11.22
C ASP A 107 -3.84 -1.40 -10.10
N HIS A 108 -3.88 -2.05 -8.94
CA HIS A 108 -4.42 -1.54 -7.69
C HIS A 108 -3.69 -0.27 -7.24
N VAL A 109 -2.37 -0.33 -7.06
CA VAL A 109 -1.55 0.84 -6.69
C VAL A 109 -1.69 1.99 -7.71
N ARG A 110 -1.77 1.67 -9.01
CA ARG A 110 -1.97 2.69 -10.04
C ARG A 110 -3.33 3.34 -9.97
N PHE A 111 -4.36 2.60 -9.59
CA PHE A 111 -5.70 3.11 -9.41
C PHE A 111 -5.79 4.06 -8.22
N GLU A 112 -5.18 3.71 -7.08
CA GLU A 112 -5.14 4.56 -5.90
C GLU A 112 -4.49 5.91 -6.19
N GLU A 113 -3.26 5.86 -6.70
CA GLU A 113 -2.45 7.05 -7.00
C GLU A 113 -3.08 7.99 -8.03
N ARG A 114 -3.80 7.44 -9.02
CA ARG A 114 -4.26 8.22 -10.18
C ARG A 114 -5.73 8.58 -10.14
N VAL A 115 -6.51 7.88 -9.33
CA VAL A 115 -7.97 8.00 -9.32
C VAL A 115 -8.47 8.20 -7.91
N LEU A 116 -8.23 7.25 -7.00
CA LEU A 116 -8.87 7.28 -5.69
C LEU A 116 -8.34 8.41 -4.80
N PHE A 117 -7.02 8.55 -4.69
CA PHE A 117 -6.41 9.58 -3.86
C PHE A 117 -6.72 10.99 -4.38
N PRO A 118 -6.58 11.28 -5.69
CA PRO A 118 -7.03 12.57 -6.24
C PRO A 118 -8.52 12.86 -6.00
N ALA A 119 -9.39 11.83 -6.04
CA ALA A 119 -10.82 12.01 -5.76
C ALA A 119 -11.06 12.39 -4.28
N ALA A 120 -10.35 11.76 -3.35
CA ALA A 120 -10.40 12.11 -1.93
C ALA A 120 -9.93 13.55 -1.69
N GLU A 121 -8.79 13.93 -2.28
CA GLU A 121 -8.23 15.28 -2.15
C GLU A 121 -9.11 16.37 -2.77
N ALA A 122 -9.84 16.05 -3.83
CA ALA A 122 -10.78 16.97 -4.46
C ALA A 122 -12.09 17.14 -3.66
N ALA A 123 -12.46 16.14 -2.86
CA ALA A 123 -13.72 16.13 -2.11
C ALA A 123 -13.61 16.80 -0.72
N LEU A 124 -12.39 17.02 -0.21
CA LEU A 124 -12.14 17.52 1.15
C LEU A 124 -11.58 18.95 1.13
N ASP A 125 -11.97 19.75 2.13
CA ASP A 125 -11.36 21.06 2.35
C ASP A 125 -9.98 20.96 3.03
N GLU A 126 -9.28 22.10 3.15
CA GLU A 126 -7.92 22.11 3.70
C GLU A 126 -7.84 21.64 5.16
N GLU A 127 -8.85 21.97 5.96
CA GLU A 127 -8.87 21.59 7.37
C GLU A 127 -9.10 20.08 7.51
N SER A 128 -10.02 19.53 6.72
CA SER A 128 -10.34 18.10 6.71
C SER A 128 -9.17 17.28 6.17
N LEU A 129 -8.49 17.76 5.12
CA LEU A 129 -7.27 17.14 4.61
C LEU A 129 -6.15 17.12 5.66
N ALA A 130 -5.93 18.22 6.38
CA ALA A 130 -4.91 18.28 7.42
C ALA A 130 -5.22 17.33 8.61
N ARG A 131 -6.50 17.20 8.99
CA ARG A 131 -6.91 16.22 10.01
C ARG A 131 -6.70 14.78 9.53
N LEU A 132 -7.03 14.52 8.28
CA LEU A 132 -6.87 13.20 7.67
C LEU A 132 -5.40 12.79 7.55
N GLU A 133 -4.54 13.70 7.08
CA GLU A 133 -3.08 13.49 7.03
C GLU A 133 -2.53 13.13 8.42
N ALA A 134 -2.86 13.92 9.45
CA ALA A 134 -2.41 13.64 10.82
C ALA A 134 -2.93 12.31 11.38
N ALA A 135 -4.16 11.91 11.03
CA ALA A 135 -4.71 10.62 11.42
C ALA A 135 -3.99 9.44 10.74
N ILE A 136 -3.66 9.59 9.45
CA ILE A 136 -2.89 8.59 8.69
C ILE A 136 -1.48 8.45 9.27
N GLU A 137 -0.77 9.56 9.53
CA GLU A 137 0.56 9.53 10.12
C GLU A 137 0.56 8.85 11.50
N ALA A 138 -0.45 9.13 12.33
CA ALA A 138 -0.60 8.47 13.63
C ALA A 138 -0.80 6.96 13.47
N ALA A 139 -1.62 6.53 12.51
CA ALA A 139 -1.87 5.12 12.25
C ALA A 139 -0.65 4.38 11.68
N GLU A 140 0.18 5.04 10.86
CA GLU A 140 1.47 4.50 10.41
C GLU A 140 2.41 4.23 11.59
N VAL A 141 2.55 5.21 12.49
CA VAL A 141 3.38 5.08 13.71
C VAL A 141 2.85 3.97 14.62
N GLU A 142 1.55 3.82 14.76
CA GLU A 142 0.95 2.72 15.53
C GLU A 142 1.23 1.35 14.87
N ALA A 143 1.11 1.25 13.54
CA ALA A 143 1.43 0.01 12.83
C ALA A 143 2.90 -0.39 13.01
N GLU A 144 3.83 0.56 12.96
CA GLU A 144 5.27 0.33 13.24
C GLU A 144 5.50 -0.23 14.65
N ARG A 145 4.80 0.31 15.65
CA ARG A 145 4.92 -0.13 17.04
C ARG A 145 4.35 -1.54 17.27
N ASP A 146 3.29 -1.89 16.54
CA ASP A 146 2.63 -3.20 16.60
C ASP A 146 3.35 -4.30 15.80
N GLY A 147 4.50 -3.98 15.20
CA GLY A 147 5.38 -4.96 14.57
C GLY A 147 5.47 -4.89 13.05
N ARG A 148 5.05 -3.80 12.40
CA ARG A 148 5.51 -3.45 11.04
C ARG A 148 6.99 -3.08 11.13
N CYS A 149 7.83 -3.75 10.33
CA CYS A 149 9.24 -3.40 10.24
C CYS A 149 9.38 -2.26 9.23
N SER A 150 9.55 -1.02 9.70
CA SER A 150 9.64 0.17 8.84
C SER A 150 10.75 0.03 7.79
N GLY A 151 10.37 -0.17 6.53
CA GLY A 151 11.25 -0.17 5.36
C GLY A 151 11.72 1.24 4.97
N SER A 152 12.37 1.98 5.87
CA SER A 152 13.09 3.22 5.53
C SER A 152 14.45 3.27 6.23
N GLY A 153 15.40 2.48 5.72
CA GLY A 153 16.74 2.38 6.27
C GLY A 153 17.83 2.11 5.24
N LEU A 154 17.71 2.63 4.01
CA LEU A 154 18.81 2.59 3.03
C LEU A 154 18.89 3.88 2.20
N ALA A 155 19.55 4.90 2.76
CA ALA A 155 20.53 5.74 2.06
C ALA A 155 21.13 6.79 3.02
N GLY A 156 22.37 6.55 3.45
CA GLY A 156 23.19 7.47 4.24
C GLY A 156 24.66 7.09 4.11
N GLU A 157 25.24 7.55 3.00
CA GLU A 157 26.64 7.66 2.59
C GLU A 157 27.77 7.15 3.51
N GLY A 158 28.67 6.38 2.91
CA GLY A 158 29.97 6.07 3.48
C GLY A 158 30.99 7.20 3.36
N ARG A 159 32.06 7.14 4.18
CA ARG A 159 33.47 7.26 3.76
C ARG A 159 34.44 7.26 4.94
N ARG A 160 35.51 6.47 4.75
CA ARG A 160 36.94 6.70 5.10
C ARG A 160 37.44 6.55 6.55
N GLY A 161 38.56 5.82 6.62
CA GLY A 161 39.59 5.86 7.65
C GLY A 161 40.07 4.43 7.91
N GLY A 162 41.12 3.89 7.29
CA GLY A 162 42.42 4.51 7.00
C GLY A 162 43.31 4.40 8.23
N SER A 163 44.00 3.27 8.39
CA SER A 163 45.36 3.13 8.94
C SER A 163 45.86 1.72 8.61
#